data_AF-A0A246JHM2-F1
#
_entry.id   AF-A0A246JHM2-F1
#
_cell.length_a   1.000
_cell.length_b   1.000
_cell.length_c   1.000
_cell.angle_alpha   90.00
_cell.angle_beta   90.00
_cell.angle_gamma   90.00
#
_symmetry.space_group_name_H-M   'P 1'
#
loop_
_entity.id
_entity.type
_entity.pdbx_description
1 polymer ?
#
loop_
_entity_poly.entity_id
_entity_poly.type
_entity_poly.pdbx_seq_one_letter_code
_entity_poly.pdbx_strand_id
1 'polypeptide(L)'
;MTAPAIGTFLRPVGHIGFCYCYRLDRVLEPHMCWWGPEERVWVCSRFDLDRENDEPVAKHVEDRHQITEPVLVAPGVWRARDEDPWDLDPLYWREMGQRGQLTLF
;
A
#
# COMPACT_ATOMS: atom_id res chain seq x y z
N MET A 1 6.81 11.04 9.90
CA MET A 1 6.22 10.47 8.67
C MET A 1 5.01 9.65 9.04
N THR A 2 3.87 9.91 8.40
CA THR A 2 2.58 9.34 8.80
C THR A 2 2.17 8.25 7.82
N ALA A 3 1.92 7.05 8.33
CA ALA A 3 1.25 6.01 7.54
C ALA A 3 -0.19 6.46 7.23
N PRO A 4 -0.79 6.01 6.12
CA PRO A 4 -2.21 6.23 5.87
C PRO A 4 -3.04 5.53 6.95
N ALA A 5 -4.33 5.88 7.00
CA ALA A 5 -5.24 5.24 7.94
C ALA A 5 -5.36 3.74 7.66
N ILE A 6 -5.58 2.94 8.71
CA ILE A 6 -5.94 1.53 8.53
C ILE A 6 -7.26 1.46 7.76
N GLY A 7 -7.31 0.59 6.74
CA GLY A 7 -8.43 0.48 5.80
C GLY A 7 -8.24 1.31 4.52
N THR A 8 -7.25 2.20 4.46
CA THR A 8 -6.94 2.93 3.23
C THR A 8 -6.49 1.98 2.13
N PHE A 9 -7.02 2.19 0.92
CA PHE A 9 -6.58 1.49 -0.27
C PHE A 9 -5.43 2.24 -0.94
N LEU A 10 -4.43 1.48 -1.38
CA LEU A 10 -3.20 1.94 -1.97
C LEU A 10 -3.03 1.27 -3.33
N ARG A 11 -2.90 2.06 -4.38
CA ARG A 11 -2.63 1.59 -5.72
C ARG A 11 -1.12 1.62 -5.99
N PRO A 12 -0.49 0.49 -6.33
CA PRO A 12 0.88 0.51 -6.81
C PRO A 12 0.99 1.28 -8.13
N VAL A 13 2.05 2.09 -8.24
CA VAL A 13 2.33 2.95 -9.39
C VAL A 13 3.67 2.53 -9.98
N GLY A 14 3.69 2.26 -11.28
CA GLY A 14 4.91 1.89 -12.00
C GLY A 14 4.70 2.00 -13.51
N HIS A 15 5.77 1.71 -14.26
CA HIS A 15 5.73 1.69 -15.72
C HIS A 15 4.80 0.60 -16.27
N ILE A 16 4.67 -0.51 -15.53
CA ILE A 16 3.67 -1.54 -15.82
C ILE A 16 2.34 -1.16 -15.17
N GLY A 17 1.25 -1.37 -15.91
CA GLY A 17 -0.06 -1.30 -15.31
C GLY A 17 -0.23 -2.48 -14.36
N PHE A 18 -0.36 -2.21 -13.06
CA PHE A 18 -0.81 -3.21 -12.09
C PHE A 18 -2.33 -3.41 -12.18
N CYS A 19 -2.80 -4.66 -12.02
CA CYS A 19 -4.22 -5.04 -12.03
C CYS A 19 -4.76 -5.31 -10.62
N TYR A 20 -4.07 -4.79 -9.61
CA TYR A 20 -4.37 -5.01 -8.20
C TYR A 20 -4.11 -3.73 -7.39
N CYS A 21 -4.65 -3.71 -6.18
CA CYS A 21 -4.41 -2.69 -5.16
C CYS A 21 -4.21 -3.36 -3.79
N TYR A 22 -3.84 -2.58 -2.80
CA TYR A 22 -3.58 -3.02 -1.44
C TYR A 22 -4.49 -2.29 -0.45
N ARG A 23 -5.03 -2.99 0.55
CA ARG A 23 -5.64 -2.35 1.72
C ARG A 23 -4.65 -2.41 2.87
N LEU A 24 -4.35 -1.28 3.49
CA LEU A 24 -3.54 -1.26 4.71
C LEU A 24 -4.34 -1.88 5.87
N ASP A 25 -3.92 -3.04 6.36
CA ASP A 25 -4.60 -3.72 7.47
C ASP A 25 -3.97 -3.38 8.81
N ARG A 26 -2.64 -3.22 8.84
CA ARG A 26 -1.89 -2.97 10.07
C ARG A 26 -0.57 -2.29 9.77
N VAL A 27 -0.14 -1.45 10.70
CA VAL A 27 1.23 -0.95 10.77
C VAL A 27 1.92 -1.64 11.94
N LEU A 28 3.05 -2.28 11.67
CA LEU A 28 3.95 -2.85 12.67
C LEU A 28 5.06 -1.84 12.93
N GLU A 29 5.18 -1.41 14.19
CA GLU A 29 6.33 -0.62 14.62
C GLU A 29 7.57 -1.51 14.77
N PRO A 30 8.80 -0.98 14.69
CA PRO A 30 10.03 -1.77 14.71
C PRO A 30 10.12 -2.80 15.85
N HIS A 31 9.69 -2.43 17.06
CA HIS A 31 9.68 -3.31 18.23
C HIS A 31 8.70 -4.49 18.13
N MET A 32 7.81 -4.50 17.14
CA MET A 32 6.85 -5.58 16.87
C MET A 32 7.34 -6.55 15.78
N CYS A 33 8.42 -6.23 15.07
CA CYS A 33 8.97 -7.02 13.98
C CYS A 33 10.03 -7.99 14.50
N TRP A 34 9.74 -9.30 14.51
CA TRP A 34 10.69 -10.30 15.01
C TRP A 34 11.88 -10.57 14.06
N TRP A 35 11.81 -10.09 12.82
CA TRP A 35 12.79 -10.32 11.76
C TRP A 35 13.68 -9.10 11.43
N GLY A 36 13.46 -7.94 12.06
CA GLY A 36 14.18 -6.71 11.73
C GLY A 36 13.91 -5.61 12.76
N PRO A 37 14.89 -5.20 13.58
CA PRO A 37 14.63 -4.40 14.77
C PRO A 37 14.45 -2.89 14.54
N GLU A 38 14.57 -2.38 13.30
CA GLU A 38 14.61 -0.93 13.07
C GLU A 38 13.52 -0.41 12.13
N GLU A 39 12.72 -1.30 11.53
CA GLU A 39 11.90 -0.96 10.38
C GLU A 39 10.40 -0.99 10.66
N ARG A 40 9.70 0.08 10.29
CA ARG A 40 8.23 0.10 10.28
C ARG A 40 7.72 -0.69 9.07
N VAL A 41 6.85 -1.66 9.29
CA VAL A 41 6.29 -2.49 8.22
C VAL A 41 4.79 -2.26 8.09
N TRP A 42 4.32 -2.02 6.88
CA TRP A 42 2.90 -2.00 6.56
C TRP A 42 2.47 -3.38 6.09
N VAL A 43 1.50 -3.96 6.78
CA VAL A 43 0.90 -5.23 6.39
C VAL A 43 -0.38 -4.93 5.64
N CYS A 44 -0.44 -5.40 4.40
CA CYS A 44 -1.52 -5.11 3.48
C CYS A 44 -2.15 -6.39 2.93
N SER A 45 -3.46 -6.36 2.71
CA SER A 45 -4.16 -7.37 1.90
C SER A 45 -4.22 -6.88 0.46
N ARG A 46 -3.93 -7.74 -0.52
CA ARG A 46 -4.08 -7.39 -1.93
C ARG A 46 -5.48 -7.74 -2.43
N PHE A 47 -5.99 -6.89 -3.31
CA PHE A 47 -7.29 -7.00 -3.98
C PHE A 47 -7.10 -6.81 -5.48
N ASP A 48 -7.91 -7.49 -6.27
CA ASP A 48 -8.05 -7.15 -7.69
C ASP A 48 -8.53 -5.70 -7.84
N LEU A 49 -8.10 -5.04 -8.91
CA LEU A 49 -8.45 -3.66 -9.20
C LEU A 49 -9.31 -3.60 -10.48
N ASP A 50 -10.50 -3.05 -10.35
CA ASP A 50 -11.28 -2.61 -11.51
C ASP A 50 -10.59 -1.37 -12.11
N ARG A 51 -10.00 -1.56 -13.29
CA ARG A 51 -9.25 -0.52 -13.98
C ARG A 51 -10.12 0.58 -14.56
N GLU A 52 -11.38 0.28 -14.88
CA GLU A 52 -12.28 1.25 -15.49
C GLU A 52 -12.74 2.27 -14.43
N ASN A 53 -13.00 1.78 -13.22
CA ASN A 53 -13.53 2.59 -12.12
C ASN A 53 -12.46 3.02 -11.09
N ASP A 54 -11.25 2.46 -11.16
CA ASP A 54 -10.19 2.63 -10.15
C ASP A 54 -10.66 2.22 -8.75
N GLU A 55 -11.30 1.05 -8.66
CA GLU A 55 -11.94 0.55 -7.43
C GLU A 55 -11.51 -0.89 -7.08
N PRO A 56 -11.37 -1.22 -5.79
CA PRO A 56 -11.04 -2.57 -5.36
C PRO A 56 -12.20 -3.54 -5.61
N VAL A 57 -11.89 -4.71 -6.16
CA VAL A 57 -12.87 -5.80 -6.36
C VAL A 57 -12.84 -6.72 -5.14
N ALA A 58 -13.92 -6.75 -4.38
CA ALA A 58 -14.02 -7.47 -3.10
C ALA A 58 -13.87 -9.01 -3.19
N LYS A 59 -13.92 -9.59 -4.39
CA LYS A 59 -14.11 -11.03 -4.60
C LYS A 59 -12.82 -11.85 -4.38
N HIS A 60 -11.65 -11.22 -4.39
CA HIS A 60 -10.38 -11.94 -4.43
C HIS A 60 -9.34 -11.31 -3.51
N VAL A 61 -9.13 -11.92 -2.33
CA VAL A 61 -8.07 -11.55 -1.39
C VAL A 61 -6.97 -12.59 -1.53
N GLU A 62 -5.95 -12.28 -2.31
CA GLU A 62 -4.77 -13.13 -2.48
C GLU A 62 -3.58 -12.47 -1.81
N ASP A 63 -3.08 -13.12 -0.76
CA ASP A 63 -1.83 -12.84 -0.08
C ASP A 63 -1.73 -11.55 0.76
N ARG A 64 -1.00 -11.70 1.88
CA ARG A 64 -0.54 -10.59 2.70
C ARG A 64 0.76 -10.08 2.11
N HIS A 65 0.79 -8.82 1.73
CA HIS A 65 1.98 -8.13 1.27
C HIS A 65 2.53 -7.25 2.39
N GLN A 66 3.86 -7.13 2.43
CA GLN A 66 4.56 -6.30 3.41
C GLN A 66 5.29 -5.19 2.67
N ILE A 67 5.05 -3.95 3.08
CA ILE A 67 5.76 -2.77 2.56
C ILE A 67 6.63 -2.25 3.70
N THR A 68 7.95 -2.32 3.51
CA THR A 68 8.94 -1.96 4.52
C THR A 68 9.35 -0.51 4.38
N GLU A 69 9.25 0.24 5.47
CA GLU A 69 9.63 1.66 5.61
C GLU A 69 9.27 2.58 4.43
N PRO A 70 8.01 2.59 3.97
CA PRO A 70 7.63 3.45 2.86
C PRO A 70 7.82 4.93 3.21
N VAL A 71 8.48 5.66 2.32
CA VAL A 71 8.79 7.08 2.45
C VAL A 71 7.72 7.91 1.77
N LEU A 72 7.11 8.84 2.50
CA LEU A 72 6.16 9.80 1.92
C LEU A 72 6.92 10.77 1.00
N VAL A 73 6.60 10.77 -0.30
CA VAL A 73 7.26 11.62 -1.31
C VAL A 73 6.35 12.72 -1.84
N ALA A 74 5.03 12.55 -1.72
CA ALA A 74 4.01 13.53 -2.03
C ALA A 74 2.77 13.25 -1.17
N PRO A 75 1.82 14.20 -1.03
CA PRO A 75 0.55 13.92 -0.34
C PRO A 75 -0.13 12.68 -0.92
N GLY A 76 -0.38 11.67 -0.07
CA GLY A 76 -0.98 10.40 -0.48
C GLY A 76 -0.10 9.54 -1.39
N VAL A 77 1.21 9.80 -1.50
CA VAL A 77 2.14 9.01 -2.32
C VAL A 77 3.35 8.61 -1.51
N TRP A 78 3.62 7.31 -1.48
CA TRP A 78 4.76 6.71 -0.81
C TRP A 78 5.64 5.96 -1.79
N ARG A 79 6.94 5.91 -1.50
CA ARG A 79 7.97 5.17 -2.25
C ARG A 79 8.62 4.15 -1.33
N ALA A 80 9.03 3.00 -1.88
CA ALA A 80 9.92 2.07 -1.18
C ALA A 80 11.22 2.78 -0.79
N ARG A 81 11.76 2.47 0.40
CA ARG A 81 13.04 3.04 0.84
C ARG A 81 14.20 2.49 0.02
N ASP A 82 14.19 1.19 -0.21
CA ASP A 82 15.18 0.47 -0.99
C ASP A 82 14.58 0.07 -2.35
N GLU A 83 15.38 0.18 -3.40
CA GLU A 83 15.03 -0.37 -4.71
C GLU A 83 15.25 -1.89 -4.63
N ASP A 84 14.16 -2.66 -4.68
CA ASP A 84 14.29 -4.10 -4.84
C ASP A 84 14.95 -4.37 -6.22
N PRO A 85 16.10 -5.07 -6.27
CA PRO A 85 16.79 -5.36 -7.52
C PRO A 85 15.98 -6.24 -8.48
N TRP A 86 14.88 -6.85 -8.00
CA TRP A 86 13.92 -7.56 -8.82
C TRP A 86 12.80 -6.58 -9.20
N ASP A 87 12.94 -5.93 -10.37
CA ASP A 87 12.04 -4.94 -11.04
C ASP A 87 10.52 -5.28 -11.08
N LEU A 88 10.08 -6.36 -10.46
CA LEU A 88 8.71 -6.85 -10.43
C LEU A 88 7.87 -6.25 -9.30
N ASP A 89 8.49 -5.76 -8.23
CA ASP A 89 7.77 -5.15 -7.11
C ASP A 89 7.48 -3.65 -7.33
N PRO A 90 6.31 -3.15 -6.91
CA PRO A 90 5.99 -1.73 -7.04
C PRO A 90 6.94 -0.87 -6.21
N LEU A 91 7.54 0.15 -6.82
CA LEU A 91 8.39 1.11 -6.10
C LEU A 91 7.60 2.25 -5.46
N TYR A 92 6.36 2.48 -5.92
CA TYR A 92 5.51 3.57 -5.45
C TYR A 92 4.10 3.08 -5.17
N TRP A 93 3.45 3.71 -4.18
CA TRP A 93 2.05 3.51 -3.86
C TRP A 93 1.34 4.85 -3.71
N ARG A 94 0.18 4.97 -4.34
CA ARG A 94 -0.70 6.14 -4.23
C ARG A 94 -1.97 5.77 -3.48
N GLU A 95 -2.40 6.61 -2.56
CA GLU A 95 -3.72 6.54 -1.94
C GLU A 95 -4.82 6.58 -2.99
N MET A 96 -5.74 5.62 -2.90
CA MET A 96 -6.95 5.60 -3.70
C MET A 96 -8.01 6.46 -3.00
N GLY A 97 -8.53 7.47 -3.69
CA GLY A 97 -9.65 8.23 -3.18
C GLY A 97 -10.87 7.33 -3.10
N GLN A 98 -11.48 7.18 -1.92
CA GLN A 98 -12.75 6.48 -1.81
C GLN A 98 -13.85 7.37 -2.41
N ARG A 99 -14.48 6.94 -3.52
CA ARG A 99 -15.78 7.51 -3.92
C ARG A 99 -16.84 7.02 -2.95
N GLY A 100 -17.05 7.76 -1.86
CA GLY A 100 -18.16 7.51 -0.94
C GLY A 100 -17.90 7.70 0.55
N GLN A 101 -16.65 7.93 0.98
CA GLN A 101 -16.41 8.33 2.35
C GLN A 101 -16.37 9.86 2.42
N LEU A 102 -17.49 10.44 2.85
CA LEU A 102 -17.57 11.82 3.30
C LEU A 102 -16.39 12.10 4.22
N THR A 103 -15.54 13.04 3.82
CA THR A 103 -14.61 13.73 4.70
C THR A 103 -15.43 14.27 5.87
N LEU A 104 -15.40 13.59 7.01
CA LEU A 104 -15.88 14.14 8.27
C LEU A 104 -14.70 14.79 8.97
N PHE A 105 -14.18 15.87 8.38
CA PHE A 105 -13.39 16.90 9.04
C PHE A 105 -13.66 18.23 8.34
#